data_AF-A0A100YWF6-F1
#
_entry.id   AF-A0A100YWF6-F1
#
_cell.length_a   1.000
_cell.length_b   1.000
_cell.length_c   1.000
_cell.angle_alpha   90.00
_cell.angle_beta   90.00
_cell.angle_gamma   90.00
#
_symmetry.space_group_name_H-M   'P 1'
#
loop_
_entity.id
_entity.type
_entity.pdbx_description
1 polymer ?
#
loop_
_entity_poly.entity_id
_entity_poly.type
_entity_poly.pdbx_seq_one_letter_code
_entity_poly.pdbx_strand_id
1 'polypeptide(L)'
;MKINYMTVVHETFETSHLVKKASKILLVSYVWEKDSDPLDYKVEMAELWGLPKEDMPQFKIDWETVVNKIRAGHAEDISGSDTLYLEACTKAANSTERTKQPYSSVPAKPRAWALKASYMTAAENRLRQNRQAIRRMRGEDSLGLLDLVHRRFVPYFGMTEEDLCRKFCVTRPGKRLPKNACALVTKSILGVEENAEIDEFAKAGIQPKTIRLNKSGRPKEDISFPAFDYFELEKTPFESSRFYGYLQQMWLLVIYRESSDGAYRLSDVTLWQMPEKDIPEARRCYEQMRNNVREGHAEISVRATENRCCHVRPHARDGHDTRPQPHGAPVVKKCFWLNASYMKTEIEMAIATHSHN
;
A
#
# COMPACT_ATOMS: atom_id res chain seq x y z
N MET A 1 20.83 -3.97 4.29
CA MET A 1 22.19 -3.94 3.67
C MET A 1 22.38 -2.63 2.91
N LYS A 2 23.43 -1.82 3.17
CA LYS A 2 23.62 -0.51 2.48
C LYS A 2 23.71 -0.68 0.96
N ILE A 3 23.00 0.17 0.21
CA ILE A 3 23.08 0.23 -1.26
C ILE A 3 24.23 1.15 -1.64
N ASN A 4 25.15 0.66 -2.46
CA ASN A 4 26.17 1.51 -3.08
C ASN A 4 25.74 1.82 -4.51
N TYR A 5 25.23 3.03 -4.74
CA TYR A 5 24.72 3.45 -6.05
C TYR A 5 25.77 3.37 -7.16
N MET A 6 27.05 3.57 -6.85
CA MET A 6 28.12 3.53 -7.85
C MET A 6 28.41 2.11 -8.37
N THR A 7 28.18 1.08 -7.55
CA THR A 7 28.55 -0.29 -7.90
C THR A 7 27.35 -1.18 -8.22
N VAL A 8 26.20 -0.93 -7.58
CA VAL A 8 25.00 -1.79 -7.73
C VAL A 8 24.48 -1.82 -9.17
N VAL A 9 24.70 -0.76 -9.94
CA VAL A 9 24.29 -0.67 -11.35
C VAL A 9 25.01 -1.67 -12.26
N HIS A 10 26.16 -2.20 -11.82
CA HIS A 10 26.95 -3.20 -12.52
C HIS A 10 26.64 -4.64 -12.07
N GLU A 11 25.71 -4.83 -11.14
CA GLU A 11 25.29 -6.15 -10.68
C GLU A 11 24.11 -6.66 -11.53
N THR A 12 23.90 -7.98 -11.53
CA THR A 12 22.60 -8.60 -11.86
C THR A 12 21.94 -9.07 -10.57
N PHE A 13 20.62 -9.24 -10.57
CA PHE A 13 19.92 -9.71 -9.37
C PHE A 13 20.50 -11.04 -8.85
N GLU A 14 20.70 -12.02 -9.73
CA GLU A 14 21.17 -13.37 -9.39
C GLU A 14 22.59 -13.40 -8.82
N THR A 15 23.46 -12.46 -9.24
CA THR A 15 24.86 -12.38 -8.78
C THR A 15 25.09 -11.30 -7.73
N SER A 16 24.03 -10.57 -7.37
CA SER A 16 24.08 -9.39 -6.50
C SER A 16 24.59 -9.73 -5.10
N HIS A 17 25.17 -8.71 -4.46
CA HIS A 17 25.52 -8.81 -3.04
C HIS A 17 24.29 -9.06 -2.16
N LEU A 18 23.11 -8.61 -2.60
CA LEU A 18 21.86 -8.79 -1.87
C LEU A 18 21.52 -10.26 -1.76
N VAL A 19 21.40 -10.94 -2.90
CA VAL A 19 21.03 -12.36 -2.94
C VAL A 19 22.07 -13.21 -2.21
N LYS A 20 23.37 -12.93 -2.39
CA LYS A 20 24.43 -13.64 -1.65
C LYS A 20 24.25 -13.51 -0.14
N LYS A 21 24.03 -12.31 0.39
CA LYS A 21 23.89 -12.09 1.84
C LYS A 21 22.53 -12.54 2.39
N ALA A 22 21.47 -12.45 1.61
CA ALA A 22 20.12 -12.84 2.01
C ALA A 22 19.82 -14.33 1.83
N SER A 23 20.74 -15.08 1.20
CA SER A 23 20.58 -16.53 0.96
C SER A 23 20.53 -17.36 2.24
N LYS A 24 21.18 -16.90 3.32
CA LYS A 24 21.25 -17.58 4.62
C LYS A 24 21.29 -16.53 5.74
N ILE A 25 20.17 -16.37 6.42
CA ILE A 25 19.94 -15.44 7.53
C ILE A 25 19.50 -16.26 8.73
N LEU A 26 20.15 -16.09 9.88
CA LEU A 26 19.56 -16.58 11.14
C LEU A 26 18.50 -15.58 11.59
N LEU A 27 17.22 -15.94 11.43
CA LEU A 27 16.09 -15.13 11.84
C LEU A 27 15.74 -15.48 13.28
N VAL A 28 15.87 -14.50 14.18
CA VAL A 28 15.50 -14.62 15.59
C VAL A 28 14.32 -13.69 15.85
N SER A 29 13.16 -14.27 16.20
CA SER A 29 11.98 -13.52 16.62
C SER A 29 11.83 -13.59 18.14
N TYR A 30 11.48 -12.45 18.73
CA TYR A 30 11.27 -12.30 20.17
C TYR A 30 10.06 -11.41 20.44
N VAL A 31 9.41 -11.62 21.57
CA VAL A 31 8.28 -10.79 22.02
C VAL A 31 8.83 -9.49 22.56
N TRP A 32 8.41 -8.37 21.96
CA TRP A 32 8.67 -7.05 22.51
C TRP A 32 7.64 -6.72 23.58
N GLU A 33 8.11 -6.43 24.78
CA GLU A 33 7.27 -6.00 25.90
C GLU A 33 7.67 -4.60 26.33
N LYS A 34 6.69 -3.69 26.31
CA LYS A 34 6.90 -2.30 26.71
C LYS A 34 7.39 -2.27 28.16
N ASP A 35 8.39 -1.44 28.43
CA ASP A 35 8.96 -1.22 29.76
C ASP A 35 9.69 -2.44 30.38
N SER A 36 10.06 -3.45 29.57
CA SER A 36 10.90 -4.60 29.98
C SER A 36 12.36 -4.42 29.54
N ASP A 37 13.31 -5.08 30.24
CA ASP A 37 14.71 -5.11 29.83
C ASP A 37 14.85 -5.94 28.53
N PRO A 38 15.55 -5.44 27.49
CA PRO A 38 15.80 -6.22 26.27
C PRO A 38 16.46 -7.59 26.50
N LEU A 39 17.19 -7.78 27.60
CA LEU A 39 17.78 -9.08 27.97
C LEU A 39 16.73 -10.10 28.43
N ASP A 40 15.55 -9.62 28.86
CA ASP A 40 14.44 -10.46 29.33
C ASP A 40 13.46 -10.84 28.21
N TYR A 41 13.64 -10.31 27.00
CA TYR A 41 12.77 -10.62 25.87
C TYR A 41 12.76 -12.11 25.56
N LYS A 42 11.55 -12.68 25.53
CA LYS A 42 11.35 -14.09 25.22
C LYS A 42 11.55 -14.33 23.72
N VAL A 43 12.57 -15.09 23.36
CA VAL A 43 12.75 -15.61 22.00
C VAL A 43 11.66 -16.63 21.69
N GLU A 44 10.86 -16.38 20.67
CA GLU A 44 9.81 -17.30 20.21
C GLU A 44 10.30 -18.26 19.13
N MET A 45 11.26 -17.81 18.32
CA MET A 45 11.74 -18.55 17.14
C MET A 45 13.19 -18.18 16.83
N ALA A 46 13.99 -19.17 16.46
CA ALA A 46 15.33 -18.99 15.91
C ALA A 46 15.55 -19.99 14.77
N GLU A 47 15.49 -19.52 13.53
CA GLU A 47 15.53 -20.39 12.34
C GLU A 47 16.52 -19.89 11.30
N LEU A 48 17.21 -20.84 10.65
CA LEU A 48 18.00 -20.52 9.47
C LEU A 48 17.04 -20.33 8.30
N TRP A 49 16.87 -19.06 7.91
CA TRP A 49 15.96 -18.60 6.88
C TRP A 49 16.72 -18.10 5.65
N GLY A 50 16.07 -18.11 4.50
CA GLY A 50 16.60 -17.55 3.26
C GLY A 50 15.46 -17.17 2.33
N LEU A 51 15.76 -16.43 1.26
CA LEU A 51 14.75 -15.99 0.30
C LEU A 51 14.06 -17.21 -0.35
N PRO A 52 12.73 -17.38 -0.17
CA PRO A 52 11.98 -18.49 -0.76
C PRO A 52 12.00 -18.45 -2.28
N LYS A 53 12.15 -19.62 -2.93
CA LYS A 53 12.23 -19.72 -4.39
C LYS A 53 10.97 -19.17 -5.07
N GLU A 54 9.81 -19.41 -4.45
CA GLU A 54 8.51 -18.95 -4.92
C GLU A 54 8.38 -17.42 -4.98
N ASP A 55 9.15 -16.69 -4.16
CA ASP A 55 9.11 -15.23 -4.07
C ASP A 55 10.20 -14.54 -4.91
N MET A 56 11.17 -15.30 -5.43
CA MET A 56 12.30 -14.77 -6.21
C MET A 56 11.90 -13.92 -7.42
N PRO A 57 10.84 -14.22 -8.19
CA PRO A 57 10.41 -13.36 -9.28
C PRO A 57 10.06 -11.94 -8.81
N GLN A 58 9.37 -11.82 -7.66
CA GLN A 58 9.02 -10.52 -7.12
C GLN A 58 10.24 -9.80 -6.52
N PHE A 59 11.12 -10.52 -5.82
CA PHE A 59 12.38 -9.94 -5.34
C PHE A 59 13.25 -9.40 -6.47
N LYS A 60 13.29 -10.10 -7.60
CA LYS A 60 13.99 -9.66 -8.79
C LYS A 60 13.41 -8.35 -9.32
N ILE A 61 12.09 -8.29 -9.49
CA ILE A 61 11.39 -7.08 -9.96
C ILE A 61 11.62 -5.90 -9.02
N ASP A 62 11.54 -6.11 -7.71
CA ASP A 62 11.77 -5.07 -6.72
C ASP A 62 13.21 -4.52 -6.80
N TRP A 63 14.19 -5.43 -6.89
CA TRP A 63 15.59 -5.06 -7.03
C TRP A 63 15.85 -4.31 -8.34
N GLU A 64 15.34 -4.83 -9.47
CA GLU A 64 15.48 -4.23 -10.79
C GLU A 64 14.81 -2.86 -10.85
N THR A 65 13.64 -2.69 -10.24
CA THR A 65 12.94 -1.40 -10.14
C THR A 65 13.84 -0.34 -9.52
N VAL A 66 14.42 -0.63 -8.36
CA VAL A 66 15.31 0.31 -7.66
C VAL A 66 16.59 0.54 -8.45
N VAL A 67 17.22 -0.51 -8.99
CA VAL A 67 18.48 -0.38 -9.74
C VAL A 67 18.30 0.35 -11.06
N ASN A 68 17.17 0.17 -11.74
CA ASN A 68 16.85 0.86 -12.98
C ASN A 68 16.61 2.36 -12.75
N LYS A 69 16.02 2.77 -11.63
CA LYS A 69 15.97 4.19 -11.25
C LYS A 69 17.36 4.79 -11.08
N ILE A 70 18.29 4.06 -10.45
CA ILE A 70 19.69 4.50 -10.32
C ILE A 70 20.35 4.60 -11.70
N ARG A 71 20.16 3.59 -12.57
CA ARG A 71 20.68 3.58 -13.96
C ARG A 71 20.12 4.74 -14.80
N ALA A 72 18.88 5.14 -14.55
CA ALA A 72 18.24 6.28 -15.19
C ALA A 72 18.69 7.64 -14.61
N GLY A 73 19.54 7.67 -13.57
CA GLY A 73 20.01 8.90 -12.95
C GLY A 73 19.02 9.53 -11.97
N HIS A 74 18.06 8.76 -11.48
CA HIS A 74 16.96 9.20 -10.61
C HIS A 74 16.98 8.49 -9.24
N ALA A 75 18.16 8.28 -8.64
CA ALA A 75 18.27 7.65 -7.32
C ALA A 75 17.61 8.48 -6.20
N GLU A 76 17.47 9.79 -6.39
CA GLU A 76 16.73 10.71 -5.52
C GLU A 76 15.23 10.41 -5.45
N ASP A 77 14.68 9.80 -6.49
CA ASP A 77 13.25 9.48 -6.65
C ASP A 77 12.90 8.05 -6.21
N ILE A 78 13.88 7.29 -5.69
CA ILE A 78 13.62 5.97 -5.10
C ILE A 78 12.71 6.16 -3.88
N SER A 79 11.71 5.31 -3.73
CA SER A 79 10.73 5.30 -2.64
C SER A 79 10.48 3.86 -2.18
N GLY A 80 10.08 3.68 -0.91
CA GLY A 80 9.60 2.38 -0.42
C GLY A 80 8.33 1.90 -1.13
N SER A 81 7.55 2.82 -1.72
CA SER A 81 6.35 2.51 -2.50
C SER A 81 6.64 1.91 -3.88
N ASP A 82 7.89 1.92 -4.35
CA ASP A 82 8.25 1.43 -5.69
C ASP A 82 8.22 -0.10 -5.81
N THR A 83 8.13 -0.81 -4.69
CA THR A 83 8.45 -2.24 -4.56
C THR A 83 7.46 -2.94 -3.62
N LEU A 84 7.46 -4.29 -3.60
CA LEU A 84 6.48 -5.07 -2.84
C LEU A 84 7.05 -5.86 -1.67
N TYR A 85 8.13 -6.60 -1.84
CA TYR A 85 8.73 -7.45 -0.79
C TYR A 85 10.05 -6.87 -0.28
N LEU A 86 10.83 -6.28 -1.16
CA LEU A 86 12.14 -5.69 -0.88
C LEU A 86 12.10 -4.18 -1.13
N GLU A 87 12.44 -3.39 -0.12
CA GLU A 87 12.50 -1.94 -0.24
C GLU A 87 13.92 -1.38 -0.08
N ALA A 88 14.12 -0.16 -0.60
CA ALA A 88 15.30 0.65 -0.38
C ALA A 88 15.02 1.71 0.70
N CYS A 89 15.04 1.31 1.98
CA CYS A 89 14.73 2.20 3.10
C CYS A 89 15.82 3.27 3.31
N THR A 90 15.44 4.48 3.74
CA THR A 90 16.41 5.52 4.08
C THR A 90 17.16 5.16 5.35
N LYS A 91 18.50 5.26 5.32
CA LYS A 91 19.35 4.93 6.48
C LYS A 91 19.73 6.15 7.34
N ALA A 92 19.45 7.36 6.86
CA ALA A 92 19.91 8.57 7.53
C ALA A 92 19.05 8.90 8.76
N ALA A 93 19.69 9.10 9.91
CA ALA A 93 19.04 9.63 11.12
C ALA A 93 18.54 11.07 10.90
N ASN A 94 19.21 11.81 10.00
CA ASN A 94 18.88 13.19 9.64
C ASN A 94 18.67 13.31 8.12
N SER A 95 17.70 14.13 7.72
CA SER A 95 17.31 14.34 6.32
C SER A 95 18.37 15.02 5.45
N THR A 96 19.55 15.35 5.99
CA THR A 96 20.64 16.10 5.32
C THR A 96 21.72 15.21 4.71
N GLU A 97 21.86 13.94 5.15
CA GLU A 97 22.88 13.06 4.58
C GLU A 97 22.59 12.73 3.12
N ARG A 98 23.60 12.89 2.28
CA ARG A 98 23.51 12.67 0.83
C ARG A 98 24.69 11.87 0.32
N THR A 99 24.46 11.10 -0.73
CA THR A 99 25.48 10.34 -1.45
C THR A 99 25.37 10.61 -2.95
N LYS A 100 26.50 10.48 -3.64
CA LYS A 100 26.57 10.57 -5.10
C LYS A 100 25.92 9.34 -5.75
N GLN A 101 25.51 9.51 -7.01
CA GLN A 101 25.01 8.46 -7.89
C GLN A 101 25.77 8.50 -9.24
N PRO A 102 25.80 7.41 -10.02
CA PRO A 102 26.67 7.31 -11.19
C PRO A 102 26.22 8.10 -12.42
N TYR A 103 24.91 8.31 -12.60
CA TYR A 103 24.35 8.84 -13.85
C TYR A 103 23.62 10.18 -13.70
N SER A 104 23.83 10.89 -12.59
CA SER A 104 23.28 12.23 -12.35
C SER A 104 24.13 12.99 -11.34
N SER A 105 24.17 14.32 -11.47
CA SER A 105 24.82 15.21 -10.51
C SER A 105 23.94 15.48 -9.28
N VAL A 106 22.64 15.17 -9.34
CA VAL A 106 21.71 15.35 -8.23
C VAL A 106 22.06 14.36 -7.12
N PRO A 107 22.34 14.82 -5.89
CA PRO A 107 22.65 13.92 -4.79
C PRO A 107 21.40 13.23 -4.25
N ALA A 108 21.53 11.94 -3.91
CA ALA A 108 20.43 11.12 -3.39
C ALA A 108 20.60 10.81 -1.89
N LYS A 109 19.50 10.46 -1.20
CA LYS A 109 19.56 9.97 0.19
C LYS A 109 20.29 8.61 0.23
N PRO A 110 21.14 8.31 1.23
CA PRO A 110 21.69 6.98 1.40
C PRO A 110 20.59 5.99 1.79
N ARG A 111 20.52 4.86 1.07
CA ARG A 111 19.51 3.81 1.30
C ARG A 111 20.13 2.46 1.63
N ALA A 112 19.33 1.58 2.21
CA ALA A 112 19.68 0.19 2.48
C ALA A 112 18.55 -0.72 1.99
N TRP A 113 18.92 -1.88 1.46
CA TRP A 113 17.99 -2.98 1.23
C TRP A 113 17.42 -3.48 2.56
N ALA A 114 16.10 -3.56 2.63
CA ALA A 114 15.35 -4.15 3.73
C ALA A 114 14.17 -4.98 3.18
N LEU A 115 13.80 -6.04 3.88
CA LEU A 115 12.53 -6.73 3.62
C LEU A 115 11.42 -5.92 4.26
N LYS A 116 10.30 -5.75 3.56
CA LYS A 116 9.16 -5.01 4.10
C LYS A 116 8.65 -5.66 5.37
N ALA A 117 8.16 -4.85 6.30
CA ALA A 117 7.58 -5.35 7.56
C ALA A 117 6.42 -6.32 7.34
N SER A 118 5.59 -6.08 6.31
CA SER A 118 4.52 -7.00 5.89
C SER A 118 5.08 -8.36 5.48
N TYR A 119 6.18 -8.37 4.72
CA TYR A 119 6.83 -9.59 4.26
C TYR A 119 7.39 -10.40 5.44
N MET A 120 8.06 -9.73 6.39
CA MET A 120 8.59 -10.39 7.60
C MET A 120 7.47 -10.95 8.47
N THR A 121 6.41 -10.17 8.70
CA THR A 121 5.21 -10.61 9.43
C THR A 121 4.57 -11.81 8.74
N ALA A 122 4.53 -11.81 7.40
CA ALA A 122 4.00 -12.91 6.64
C ALA A 122 4.88 -14.16 6.73
N ALA A 123 6.19 -14.02 6.58
CA ALA A 123 7.14 -15.13 6.69
C ALA A 123 7.09 -15.80 8.07
N GLU A 124 7.03 -15.02 9.15
CA GLU A 124 6.95 -15.52 10.52
C GLU A 124 5.62 -16.25 10.80
N ASN A 125 4.50 -15.70 10.30
CA ASN A 125 3.17 -16.26 10.56
C ASN A 125 2.75 -17.37 9.57
N ARG A 126 3.64 -17.85 8.70
CA ARG A 126 3.32 -18.80 7.61
C ARG A 126 2.56 -20.04 8.09
N LEU A 127 2.84 -20.53 9.29
CA LEU A 127 2.22 -21.74 9.86
C LEU A 127 0.94 -21.47 10.67
N ARG A 128 0.68 -20.21 11.04
CA ARG A 128 -0.38 -19.83 11.98
C ARG A 128 -1.64 -19.32 11.30
N GLN A 129 -1.58 -19.01 10.01
CA GLN A 129 -2.68 -18.38 9.27
C GLN A 129 -3.12 -19.26 8.10
N ASN A 130 -4.44 -19.30 7.86
CA ASN A 130 -5.00 -19.94 6.67
C ASN A 130 -4.69 -19.07 5.44
N ARG A 131 -3.50 -19.24 4.87
CA ARG A 131 -3.04 -18.53 3.69
C ARG A 131 -2.95 -19.45 2.49
N GLN A 132 -3.34 -18.93 1.35
CA GLN A 132 -3.27 -19.62 0.08
C GLN A 132 -2.55 -18.74 -0.93
N ALA A 133 -1.49 -19.28 -1.53
CA ALA A 133 -0.80 -18.63 -2.63
C ALA A 133 -1.64 -18.67 -3.91
N ILE A 134 -1.48 -17.66 -4.77
CA ILE A 134 -2.07 -17.66 -6.10
C ILE A 134 -1.41 -18.78 -6.90
N ARG A 135 -2.19 -19.77 -7.32
CA ARG A 135 -1.67 -20.89 -8.09
C ARG A 135 -1.12 -20.40 -9.44
N ARG A 136 0.18 -20.59 -9.64
CA ARG A 136 0.86 -20.34 -10.91
C ARG A 136 0.57 -21.48 -11.91
N MET A 137 0.28 -21.09 -13.15
CA MET A 137 0.12 -21.97 -14.31
C MET A 137 1.42 -22.03 -15.11
N ARG A 138 1.52 -22.96 -16.07
CA ARG A 138 2.71 -23.11 -16.92
C ARG A 138 3.05 -21.78 -17.63
N GLY A 139 4.30 -21.35 -17.49
CA GLY A 139 4.79 -20.10 -18.10
C GLY A 139 4.50 -18.85 -17.27
N GLU A 140 4.13 -19.01 -16.00
CA GLU A 140 3.91 -17.88 -15.08
C GLU A 140 4.98 -17.79 -13.99
N ASP A 141 5.97 -18.68 -14.01
CA ASP A 141 6.98 -18.80 -12.95
C ASP A 141 7.83 -17.53 -12.78
N SER A 142 8.00 -16.74 -13.85
CA SER A 142 8.76 -15.48 -13.83
C SER A 142 7.91 -14.23 -13.63
N LEU A 143 6.57 -14.34 -13.58
CA LEU A 143 5.71 -13.16 -13.49
C LEU A 143 5.79 -12.51 -12.11
N GLY A 144 5.80 -11.17 -12.10
CA GLY A 144 5.54 -10.39 -10.90
C GLY A 144 4.12 -10.55 -10.41
N LEU A 145 3.88 -10.10 -9.17
CA LEU A 145 2.55 -10.19 -8.57
C LEU A 145 1.51 -9.38 -9.36
N LEU A 146 1.83 -8.15 -9.76
CA LEU A 146 0.90 -7.31 -10.52
C LEU A 146 0.56 -7.94 -11.87
N ASP A 147 1.53 -8.42 -12.64
CA ASP A 147 1.29 -9.05 -13.94
C ASP A 147 0.46 -10.33 -13.79
N LEU A 148 0.72 -11.12 -12.76
CA LEU A 148 -0.05 -12.32 -12.46
C LEU A 148 -1.51 -11.96 -12.14
N VAL A 149 -1.73 -10.97 -11.26
CA VAL A 149 -3.07 -10.49 -10.90
C VAL A 149 -3.77 -9.93 -12.13
N HIS A 150 -3.13 -9.05 -12.90
CA HIS A 150 -3.71 -8.48 -14.11
C HIS A 150 -4.11 -9.57 -15.11
N ARG A 151 -3.22 -10.56 -15.37
CA ARG A 151 -3.52 -11.71 -16.23
C ARG A 151 -4.73 -12.51 -15.77
N ARG A 152 -4.97 -12.64 -14.46
CA ARG A 152 -6.17 -13.28 -13.90
C ARG A 152 -7.43 -12.44 -14.10
N PHE A 153 -7.32 -11.12 -14.07
CA PHE A 153 -8.45 -10.19 -14.20
C PHE A 153 -8.89 -9.95 -15.65
N VAL A 154 -7.98 -10.00 -16.62
CA VAL A 154 -8.27 -9.74 -18.05
C VAL A 154 -9.52 -10.48 -18.59
N PRO A 155 -9.74 -11.78 -18.33
CA PRO A 155 -10.93 -12.49 -18.82
C PRO A 155 -12.27 -11.95 -18.32
N TYR A 156 -12.25 -11.10 -17.30
CA TYR A 156 -13.42 -10.56 -16.62
C TYR A 156 -13.65 -9.07 -16.93
N PHE A 157 -12.76 -8.43 -17.68
CA PHE A 157 -12.96 -7.06 -18.13
C PHE A 157 -14.24 -6.92 -18.95
N GLY A 158 -14.98 -5.82 -18.73
CA GLY A 158 -16.30 -5.57 -19.30
C GLY A 158 -17.47 -6.13 -18.48
N MET A 159 -17.23 -6.98 -17.48
CA MET A 159 -18.30 -7.49 -16.60
C MET A 159 -18.69 -6.48 -15.52
N THR A 160 -19.96 -6.42 -15.15
CA THR A 160 -20.40 -5.64 -13.99
C THR A 160 -20.07 -6.36 -12.67
N GLU A 161 -20.07 -5.65 -11.55
CA GLU A 161 -19.92 -6.26 -10.22
C GLU A 161 -21.02 -7.32 -9.96
N GLU A 162 -22.24 -7.08 -10.46
CA GLU A 162 -23.35 -8.04 -10.38
C GLU A 162 -23.10 -9.30 -11.21
N ASP A 163 -22.58 -9.15 -12.43
CA ASP A 163 -22.21 -10.29 -13.29
C ASP A 163 -21.14 -11.15 -12.64
N LEU A 164 -20.11 -10.52 -12.07
CA LEU A 164 -19.03 -11.22 -11.38
C LEU A 164 -19.54 -11.93 -10.13
N CYS A 165 -20.37 -11.26 -9.33
CA CYS A 165 -20.96 -11.89 -8.15
C CYS A 165 -21.85 -13.09 -8.50
N ARG A 166 -22.60 -13.02 -9.61
CA ARG A 166 -23.36 -14.18 -10.13
C ARG A 166 -22.43 -15.30 -10.60
N LYS A 167 -21.42 -14.95 -11.39
CA LYS A 167 -20.45 -15.90 -11.96
C LYS A 167 -19.69 -16.69 -10.89
N PHE A 168 -19.35 -16.03 -9.79
CA PHE A 168 -18.62 -16.63 -8.67
C PHE A 168 -19.51 -17.04 -7.49
N CYS A 169 -20.84 -16.99 -7.65
CA CYS A 169 -21.82 -17.35 -6.63
C CYS A 169 -21.63 -16.61 -5.28
N VAL A 170 -21.10 -15.38 -5.31
CA VAL A 170 -20.85 -14.54 -4.12
C VAL A 170 -22.14 -14.04 -3.47
N THR A 171 -23.22 -13.93 -4.25
CA THR A 171 -24.56 -13.63 -3.74
C THR A 171 -25.58 -14.60 -4.29
N ARG A 172 -26.64 -14.84 -3.52
CA ARG A 172 -27.80 -15.65 -3.96
C ARG A 172 -28.87 -14.75 -4.59
N PRO A 173 -29.67 -15.26 -5.55
CA PRO A 173 -30.81 -14.52 -6.09
C PRO A 173 -31.72 -13.99 -4.96
N GLY A 174 -32.12 -12.72 -5.04
CA GLY A 174 -33.00 -12.07 -4.06
C GLY A 174 -32.31 -11.59 -2.77
N LYS A 175 -30.99 -11.76 -2.60
CA LYS A 175 -30.23 -11.21 -1.47
C LYS A 175 -29.38 -10.02 -1.87
N ARG A 176 -29.26 -9.05 -0.94
CA ARG A 176 -28.36 -7.91 -1.08
C ARG A 176 -26.91 -8.40 -1.17
N LEU A 177 -26.13 -7.78 -2.05
CA LEU A 177 -24.69 -8.00 -2.16
C LEU A 177 -23.99 -7.79 -0.81
N PRO A 178 -23.07 -8.68 -0.41
CA PRO A 178 -22.33 -8.51 0.83
C PRO A 178 -21.42 -7.27 0.75
N LYS A 179 -21.16 -6.61 1.89
CA LYS A 179 -20.34 -5.39 1.93
C LYS A 179 -18.90 -5.60 1.42
N ASN A 180 -18.41 -6.84 1.48
CA ASN A 180 -17.10 -7.28 1.01
C ASN A 180 -17.15 -8.01 -0.35
N ALA A 181 -18.22 -7.82 -1.15
CA ALA A 181 -18.41 -8.53 -2.44
C ALA A 181 -17.17 -8.44 -3.35
N CYS A 182 -16.58 -7.26 -3.51
CA CYS A 182 -15.37 -7.09 -4.34
C CYS A 182 -14.18 -7.91 -3.83
N ALA A 183 -13.97 -8.01 -2.52
CA ALA A 183 -12.90 -8.82 -1.95
C ALA A 183 -13.12 -10.31 -2.23
N LEU A 184 -14.37 -10.78 -2.13
CA LEU A 184 -14.75 -12.16 -2.46
C LEU A 184 -14.55 -12.46 -3.94
N VAL A 185 -15.03 -11.59 -4.83
CA VAL A 185 -14.80 -11.69 -6.27
C VAL A 185 -13.31 -11.70 -6.60
N THR A 186 -12.51 -10.83 -5.95
CA THR A 186 -11.05 -10.79 -6.14
C THR A 186 -10.42 -12.13 -5.78
N LYS A 187 -10.76 -12.72 -4.62
CA LYS A 187 -10.28 -14.06 -4.24
C LYS A 187 -10.68 -15.12 -5.26
N SER A 188 -11.93 -15.11 -5.71
CA SER A 188 -12.42 -16.06 -6.72
C SER A 188 -11.71 -15.92 -8.08
N ILE A 189 -11.44 -14.70 -8.55
CA ILE A 189 -10.66 -14.44 -9.76
C ILE A 189 -9.22 -15.00 -9.63
N LEU A 190 -8.64 -14.88 -8.44
CA LEU A 190 -7.29 -15.35 -8.14
C LEU A 190 -7.23 -16.85 -7.78
N GLY A 191 -8.37 -17.54 -7.72
CA GLY A 191 -8.45 -18.95 -7.38
C GLY A 191 -8.15 -19.24 -5.90
N VAL A 192 -8.42 -18.28 -5.02
CA VAL A 192 -8.21 -18.36 -3.56
C VAL A 192 -9.53 -18.57 -2.84
N GLU A 193 -9.54 -19.41 -1.81
CA GLU A 193 -10.71 -19.72 -0.99
C GLU A 193 -11.20 -18.48 -0.23
N GLU A 194 -12.52 -18.39 -0.03
CA GLU A 194 -13.18 -17.24 0.61
C GLU A 194 -12.62 -16.93 2.01
N ASN A 195 -12.32 -17.96 2.79
CA ASN A 195 -11.80 -17.88 4.15
C ASN A 195 -10.26 -17.84 4.24
N ALA A 196 -9.56 -17.95 3.11
CA ALA A 196 -8.10 -17.87 3.06
C ALA A 196 -7.62 -16.43 2.79
N GLU A 197 -6.52 -16.03 3.40
CA GLU A 197 -5.80 -14.82 3.00
C GLU A 197 -4.89 -15.13 1.80
N ILE A 198 -4.76 -14.19 0.87
CA ILE A 198 -3.88 -14.33 -0.30
C ILE A 198 -2.45 -14.12 0.18
N ASP A 199 -1.60 -15.14 0.08
CA ASP A 199 -0.24 -15.13 0.66
C ASP A 199 0.61 -13.98 0.12
N GLU A 200 0.57 -13.75 -1.20
CA GLU A 200 1.30 -12.66 -1.85
C GLU A 200 0.81 -11.27 -1.41
N PHE A 201 -0.48 -11.13 -1.06
CA PHE A 201 -1.01 -9.86 -0.57
C PHE A 201 -0.59 -9.62 0.88
N ALA A 202 -0.56 -10.66 1.71
CA ALA A 202 -0.03 -10.57 3.07
C ALA A 202 1.45 -10.15 3.04
N LYS A 203 2.26 -10.81 2.19
CA LYS A 203 3.68 -10.50 1.99
C LYS A 203 3.91 -9.06 1.51
N ALA A 204 3.16 -8.62 0.50
CA ALA A 204 3.29 -7.27 -0.05
C ALA A 204 2.60 -6.16 0.78
N GLY A 205 1.82 -6.54 1.80
CA GLY A 205 0.97 -5.59 2.53
C GLY A 205 -0.06 -4.95 1.60
N ILE A 206 -0.74 -5.75 0.76
CA ILE A 206 -1.74 -5.28 -0.19
C ILE A 206 -3.13 -5.30 0.45
N GLN A 207 -3.89 -4.22 0.25
CA GLN A 207 -5.31 -4.14 0.60
C GLN A 207 -6.16 -3.85 -0.65
N PRO A 208 -7.09 -4.74 -1.03
CA PRO A 208 -7.98 -4.49 -2.16
C PRO A 208 -8.92 -3.30 -1.92
N LYS A 209 -9.10 -2.47 -2.94
CA LYS A 209 -10.01 -1.32 -2.96
C LYS A 209 -10.77 -1.27 -4.28
N THR A 210 -12.09 -1.26 -4.20
CA THR A 210 -12.96 -0.99 -5.36
C THR A 210 -12.94 0.49 -5.67
N ILE A 211 -12.63 0.85 -6.91
CA ILE A 211 -12.73 2.22 -7.39
C ILE A 211 -13.74 2.29 -8.54
N ARG A 212 -14.68 3.23 -8.46
CA ARG A 212 -15.66 3.51 -9.52
C ARG A 212 -15.31 4.83 -10.20
N LEU A 213 -14.93 4.75 -11.47
CA LEU A 213 -14.59 5.89 -12.31
C LEU A 213 -15.76 6.25 -13.21
N ASN A 214 -16.07 7.54 -13.31
CA ASN A 214 -17.00 8.04 -14.32
C ASN A 214 -16.36 7.98 -15.72
N LYS A 215 -17.13 8.37 -16.75
CA LYS A 215 -16.66 8.43 -18.15
C LYS A 215 -15.37 9.25 -18.36
N SER A 216 -15.11 10.23 -17.50
CA SER A 216 -13.91 11.09 -17.55
C SER A 216 -12.69 10.52 -16.83
N GLY A 217 -12.78 9.31 -16.28
CA GLY A 217 -11.72 8.68 -15.49
C GLY A 217 -11.62 9.18 -14.05
N ARG A 218 -12.50 10.08 -13.61
CA ARG A 218 -12.50 10.59 -12.23
C ARG A 218 -13.24 9.62 -11.30
N PRO A 219 -12.71 9.29 -10.11
CA PRO A 219 -13.48 8.62 -9.06
C PRO A 219 -14.79 9.35 -8.77
N LYS A 220 -15.88 8.60 -8.64
CA LYS A 220 -17.20 9.16 -8.33
C LYS A 220 -17.24 9.86 -6.97
N GLU A 221 -16.45 9.35 -6.03
CA GLU A 221 -16.38 9.82 -4.65
C GLU A 221 -14.93 9.95 -4.20
N ASP A 222 -14.69 10.87 -3.26
CA ASP A 222 -13.44 10.90 -2.50
C ASP A 222 -13.28 9.62 -1.68
N ILE A 223 -12.04 9.17 -1.46
CA ILE A 223 -11.77 7.92 -0.73
C ILE A 223 -11.60 8.24 0.75
N SER A 224 -12.49 7.74 1.61
CA SER A 224 -12.38 7.93 3.07
C SER A 224 -11.41 6.96 3.72
N PHE A 225 -10.79 7.45 4.79
CA PHE A 225 -10.18 6.62 5.82
C PHE A 225 -11.14 6.45 7.01
N PRO A 226 -10.88 5.53 7.95
CA PRO A 226 -11.64 5.44 9.20
C PRO A 226 -11.69 6.77 9.98
N ALA A 227 -12.81 7.01 10.66
CA ALA A 227 -12.97 8.16 11.54
C ALA A 227 -11.91 8.18 12.65
N PHE A 228 -11.24 9.33 12.80
CA PHE A 228 -10.23 9.51 13.83
C PHE A 228 -10.87 9.83 15.18
N ASP A 229 -10.13 9.61 16.25
CA ASP A 229 -10.44 10.12 17.58
C ASP A 229 -9.74 11.47 17.79
N TYR A 230 -10.43 12.45 18.35
CA TYR A 230 -9.89 13.81 18.52
C TYR A 230 -8.79 13.88 19.57
N PHE A 231 -8.86 13.08 20.63
CA PHE A 231 -7.81 13.00 21.66
C PHE A 231 -6.57 12.30 21.12
N GLU A 232 -6.76 11.24 20.32
CA GLU A 232 -5.66 10.57 19.61
C GLU A 232 -4.99 11.52 18.61
N LEU A 233 -5.78 12.23 17.80
CA LEU A 233 -5.28 13.17 16.80
C LEU A 233 -4.43 14.29 17.40
N GLU A 234 -4.88 14.89 18.51
CA GLU A 234 -4.15 15.96 19.19
C GLU A 234 -2.74 15.52 19.65
N LYS A 235 -2.66 14.32 20.23
CA LYS A 235 -1.44 13.82 20.90
C LYS A 235 -0.47 13.15 19.94
N THR A 236 -0.95 12.62 18.82
CA THR A 236 -0.15 11.76 17.93
C THR A 236 0.59 12.61 16.88
N PRO A 237 1.92 12.51 16.76
CA PRO A 237 2.65 13.07 15.63
C PRO A 237 2.26 12.39 14.31
N PHE A 238 2.39 13.08 13.17
CA PHE A 238 2.02 12.54 11.86
C PHE A 238 2.64 11.16 11.57
N GLU A 239 3.94 10.97 11.81
CA GLU A 239 4.66 9.72 11.52
C GLU A 239 4.17 8.53 12.36
N SER A 240 3.56 8.79 13.51
CA SER A 240 2.97 7.76 14.38
C SER A 240 1.46 7.63 14.19
N SER A 241 0.87 8.42 13.28
CA SER A 241 -0.58 8.45 13.09
C SER A 241 -1.06 7.29 12.24
N ARG A 242 -2.28 6.82 12.52
CA ARG A 242 -2.99 5.88 11.64
C ARG A 242 -3.14 6.41 10.22
N PHE A 243 -3.30 7.73 10.08
CA PHE A 243 -3.41 8.36 8.77
C PHE A 243 -2.16 8.12 7.92
N TYR A 244 -0.97 8.37 8.48
CA TYR A 244 0.29 8.05 7.79
C TYR A 244 0.40 6.57 7.43
N GLY A 245 0.02 5.66 8.33
CA GLY A 245 -0.07 4.23 8.04
C GLY A 245 -0.97 3.91 6.85
N TYR A 246 -2.13 4.58 6.72
CA TYR A 246 -3.00 4.39 5.57
C TYR A 246 -2.40 4.90 4.26
N LEU A 247 -1.60 5.98 4.29
CA LEU A 247 -0.89 6.49 3.10
C LEU A 247 0.24 5.55 2.66
N GLN A 248 0.83 4.83 3.61
CA GLN A 248 1.88 3.83 3.34
C GLN A 248 1.35 2.46 2.92
N GLN A 249 0.03 2.23 3.00
CA GLN A 249 -0.57 0.97 2.60
C GLN A 249 -0.54 0.81 1.08
N MET A 250 -0.05 -0.33 0.59
CA MET A 250 -0.19 -0.71 -0.82
C MET A 250 -1.64 -1.13 -1.08
N TRP A 251 -2.29 -0.53 -2.08
CA TRP A 251 -3.65 -0.87 -2.49
C TRP A 251 -3.64 -1.61 -3.81
N LEU A 252 -4.46 -2.67 -3.90
CA LEU A 252 -4.89 -3.20 -5.18
C LEU A 252 -6.17 -2.49 -5.58
N LEU A 253 -6.07 -1.58 -6.55
CA LEU A 253 -7.22 -0.88 -7.11
C LEU A 253 -7.92 -1.79 -8.11
N VAL A 254 -9.14 -2.23 -7.77
CA VAL A 254 -10.03 -2.96 -8.67
C VAL A 254 -10.96 -1.93 -9.30
N ILE A 255 -10.75 -1.64 -10.58
CA ILE A 255 -11.28 -0.43 -11.21
C ILE A 255 -12.49 -0.78 -12.07
N TYR A 256 -13.62 -0.16 -11.78
CA TYR A 256 -14.83 -0.20 -12.59
C TYR A 256 -15.04 1.15 -13.24
N ARG A 257 -15.20 1.18 -14.57
CA ARG A 257 -15.47 2.40 -15.33
C ARG A 257 -16.91 2.42 -15.84
N GLU A 258 -17.54 3.58 -15.73
CA GLU A 258 -18.85 3.85 -16.30
C GLU A 258 -18.83 3.75 -17.83
N SER A 259 -19.68 2.89 -18.37
CA SER A 259 -19.85 2.65 -19.80
C SER A 259 -20.89 3.61 -20.42
N SER A 260 -21.05 3.56 -21.75
CA SER A 260 -21.98 4.43 -22.47
C SER A 260 -23.43 4.28 -21.97
N ASP A 261 -23.81 3.05 -21.62
CA ASP A 261 -25.10 2.63 -21.03
C ASP A 261 -25.30 3.03 -19.55
N GLY A 262 -24.30 3.67 -18.92
CA GLY A 262 -24.33 4.06 -17.51
C GLY A 262 -23.96 2.94 -16.54
N ALA A 263 -23.71 1.71 -17.01
CA ALA A 263 -23.28 0.61 -16.18
C ALA A 263 -21.78 0.72 -15.83
N TYR A 264 -21.41 0.33 -14.60
CA TYR A 264 -20.01 0.25 -14.18
C TYR A 264 -19.46 -1.13 -14.48
N ARG A 265 -18.41 -1.19 -15.31
CA ARG A 265 -17.81 -2.45 -15.76
C ARG A 265 -16.35 -2.50 -15.34
N LEU A 266 -15.92 -3.67 -14.87
CA LEU A 266 -14.52 -3.92 -14.52
C LEU A 266 -13.66 -3.58 -15.74
N SER A 267 -12.73 -2.65 -15.58
CA SER A 267 -11.92 -2.13 -16.68
C SER A 267 -10.43 -2.37 -16.48
N ASP A 268 -9.97 -2.44 -15.24
CA ASP A 268 -8.55 -2.53 -14.94
C ASP A 268 -8.31 -3.04 -13.51
N VAL A 269 -7.07 -3.44 -13.24
CA VAL A 269 -6.55 -3.72 -11.90
C VAL A 269 -5.10 -3.26 -11.81
N THR A 270 -4.78 -2.44 -10.81
CA THR A 270 -3.41 -1.92 -10.63
C THR A 270 -3.05 -1.76 -9.16
N LEU A 271 -1.75 -1.60 -8.88
CA LEU A 271 -1.25 -1.30 -7.54
C LEU A 271 -1.03 0.20 -7.38
N TRP A 272 -1.37 0.72 -6.22
CA TRP A 272 -1.12 2.12 -5.87
C TRP A 272 -0.84 2.28 -4.38
N GLN A 273 0.14 3.11 -4.07
CA GLN A 273 0.43 3.64 -2.74
C GLN A 273 0.72 5.13 -2.92
N MET A 274 0.40 5.96 -1.93
CA MET A 274 0.72 7.39 -2.03
C MET A 274 2.22 7.60 -2.28
N PRO A 275 2.61 8.31 -3.36
CA PRO A 275 4.02 8.58 -3.65
C PRO A 275 4.73 9.31 -2.51
N GLU A 276 6.00 8.99 -2.24
CA GLU A 276 6.80 9.65 -1.17
C GLU A 276 6.82 11.17 -1.34
N LYS A 277 6.83 11.67 -2.58
CA LYS A 277 6.78 13.11 -2.91
C LYS A 277 5.51 13.82 -2.44
N ASP A 278 4.40 13.10 -2.27
CA ASP A 278 3.10 13.65 -1.87
C ASP A 278 2.87 13.56 -0.35
N ILE A 279 3.66 12.77 0.38
CA ILE A 279 3.57 12.63 1.84
C ILE A 279 3.70 13.98 2.57
N PRO A 280 4.61 14.91 2.21
CA PRO A 280 4.65 16.23 2.84
C PRO A 280 3.34 17.00 2.69
N GLU A 281 2.67 16.89 1.54
CA GLU A 281 1.38 17.52 1.31
C GLU A 281 0.31 16.96 2.24
N ALA A 282 0.24 15.63 2.37
CA ALA A 282 -0.69 14.99 3.29
C ALA A 282 -0.40 15.33 4.76
N ARG A 283 0.89 15.45 5.14
CA ARG A 283 1.32 15.94 6.46
C ARG A 283 0.77 17.33 6.74
N ARG A 284 0.80 18.26 5.77
CA ARG A 284 0.23 19.62 5.96
C ARG A 284 -1.24 19.57 6.35
N CYS A 285 -2.04 18.72 5.69
CA CYS A 285 -3.46 18.53 6.02
C CYS A 285 -3.64 17.95 7.44
N TYR A 286 -2.85 16.93 7.79
CA TYR A 286 -2.90 16.32 9.11
C TYR A 286 -2.56 17.31 10.23
N GLU A 287 -1.43 18.02 10.11
CA GLU A 287 -0.98 18.98 11.12
C GLU A 287 -1.90 20.19 11.21
N GLN A 288 -2.48 20.66 10.09
CA GLN A 288 -3.49 21.72 10.13
C GLN A 288 -4.73 21.26 10.91
N MET A 289 -5.27 20.07 10.64
CA MET A 289 -6.41 19.57 11.41
C MET A 289 -6.06 19.36 12.89
N ARG A 290 -4.86 18.85 13.17
CA ARG A 290 -4.37 18.67 14.54
C ARG A 290 -4.23 19.99 15.30
N ASN A 291 -3.74 21.04 14.64
CA ASN A 291 -3.65 22.38 15.22
C ASN A 291 -5.04 22.98 15.46
N ASN A 292 -5.98 22.83 14.51
CA ASN A 292 -7.36 23.26 14.72
C ASN A 292 -7.96 22.62 15.99
N VAL A 293 -7.71 21.33 16.25
CA VAL A 293 -8.17 20.68 17.48
C VAL A 293 -7.53 21.30 18.72
N ARG A 294 -6.20 21.51 18.72
CA ARG A 294 -5.45 22.10 19.85
C ARG A 294 -5.90 23.50 20.22
N GLU A 295 -6.32 24.26 19.22
CA GLU A 295 -6.80 25.64 19.39
C GLU A 295 -8.29 25.71 19.78
N GLY A 296 -8.95 24.56 19.99
CA GLY A 296 -10.37 24.50 20.35
C GLY A 296 -11.34 24.57 19.17
N HIS A 297 -10.83 24.47 17.94
CA HIS A 297 -11.56 24.62 16.67
C HIS A 297 -11.78 23.30 15.94
N ALA A 298 -12.11 22.22 16.66
CA ALA A 298 -12.30 20.89 16.10
C ALA A 298 -13.44 20.81 15.04
N GLU A 299 -14.36 21.78 15.05
CA GLU A 299 -15.42 21.99 14.06
C GLU A 299 -14.90 22.48 12.71
N ILE A 300 -13.75 23.15 12.66
CA ILE A 300 -13.14 23.66 11.43
C ILE A 300 -12.34 22.54 10.75
N SER A 301 -12.85 22.05 9.62
CA SER A 301 -12.15 21.07 8.80
C SER A 301 -11.22 21.71 7.78
N VAL A 302 -10.12 21.03 7.46
CA VAL A 302 -9.30 21.31 6.27
C VAL A 302 -10.10 20.97 5.01
N ARG A 303 -10.33 21.95 4.14
CA ARG A 303 -11.14 21.81 2.92
C ARG A 303 -10.33 21.19 1.78
N ALA A 304 -11.03 20.53 0.85
CA ALA A 304 -10.43 19.97 -0.36
C ALA A 304 -9.72 21.00 -1.26
N THR A 305 -10.06 22.28 -1.14
CA THR A 305 -9.40 23.38 -1.86
C THR A 305 -8.10 23.86 -1.22
N GLU A 306 -7.86 23.53 0.06
CA GLU A 306 -6.68 23.97 0.81
C GLU A 306 -5.48 23.02 0.65
N ASN A 307 -5.73 21.80 0.18
CA ASN A 307 -4.71 20.76 0.06
C ASN A 307 -4.96 19.92 -1.19
N ARG A 308 -3.89 19.68 -1.96
CA ARG A 308 -4.00 19.02 -3.27
C ARG A 308 -4.48 17.57 -3.16
N CYS A 309 -3.98 16.82 -2.17
CA CYS A 309 -4.13 15.37 -2.12
C CYS A 309 -5.25 14.88 -1.18
N CYS A 310 -5.51 15.58 -0.07
CA CYS A 310 -6.44 15.10 0.94
C CYS A 310 -7.12 16.21 1.72
N HIS A 311 -8.24 15.89 2.38
CA HIS A 311 -9.00 16.84 3.20
C HIS A 311 -9.69 16.15 4.37
N VAL A 312 -10.34 16.94 5.23
CA VAL A 312 -11.14 16.43 6.35
C VAL A 312 -12.62 16.74 6.10
N ARG A 313 -13.49 15.73 6.18
CA ARG A 313 -14.94 15.93 6.15
C ARG A 313 -15.66 14.92 7.04
N PRO A 314 -16.93 15.17 7.40
CA PRO A 314 -17.72 14.25 8.21
C PRO A 314 -17.78 12.84 7.61
N HIS A 315 -17.67 11.83 8.48
CA HIS A 315 -17.91 10.42 8.19
C HIS A 315 -18.85 9.87 9.26
N ALA A 316 -19.99 10.54 9.37
CA ALA A 316 -21.00 10.37 10.39
C ALA A 316 -22.34 10.02 9.73
N ARG A 317 -23.23 9.35 10.46
CA ARG A 317 -24.58 9.05 9.94
C ARG A 317 -25.37 10.33 9.68
N ASP A 318 -25.25 11.29 10.60
CA ASP A 318 -25.96 12.57 10.60
C ASP A 318 -25.18 13.57 11.47
N GLY A 319 -25.68 14.81 11.60
CA GLY A 319 -25.00 15.86 12.39
C GLY A 319 -24.98 15.61 13.90
N HIS A 320 -25.78 14.67 14.42
CA HIS A 320 -25.86 14.32 15.84
C HIS A 320 -24.91 13.18 16.20
N ASP A 321 -24.42 12.46 15.18
CA ASP A 321 -23.39 11.43 15.29
C ASP A 321 -22.01 12.08 15.55
N THR A 322 -21.86 12.52 16.80
CA THR A 322 -20.72 13.30 17.31
C THR A 322 -19.74 12.43 18.11
N ARG A 323 -18.57 13.01 18.41
CA ARG A 323 -17.55 12.48 19.33
C ARG A 323 -17.09 13.57 20.30
N PRO A 324 -16.71 13.19 21.53
CA PRO A 324 -16.05 14.13 22.43
C PRO A 324 -14.72 14.60 21.83
N GLN A 325 -14.28 15.78 22.24
CA GLN A 325 -13.03 16.40 21.80
C GLN A 325 -12.32 17.10 22.98
N PRO A 326 -11.01 17.35 22.91
CA PRO A 326 -10.22 17.79 24.07
C PRO A 326 -10.58 19.17 24.63
N HIS A 327 -11.03 20.10 23.78
CA HIS A 327 -11.09 21.54 24.08
C HIS A 327 -12.46 22.18 23.84
N GLY A 328 -13.55 21.43 23.98
CA GLY A 328 -14.89 22.01 23.81
C GLY A 328 -16.01 20.99 23.69
N ALA A 329 -17.16 21.43 23.17
CA ALA A 329 -18.32 20.58 22.98
C ALA A 329 -18.05 19.45 21.97
N PRO A 330 -18.75 18.31 22.08
CA PRO A 330 -18.67 17.25 21.09
C PRO A 330 -18.94 17.76 19.67
N VAL A 331 -18.16 17.27 18.71
CA VAL A 331 -18.26 17.65 17.28
C VAL A 331 -18.54 16.42 16.42
N VAL A 332 -19.11 16.62 15.23
CA VAL A 332 -19.47 15.54 14.30
C VAL A 332 -18.27 14.62 14.03
N LYS A 333 -18.49 13.30 13.89
CA LYS A 333 -17.42 12.36 13.50
C LYS A 333 -16.81 12.76 12.16
N LYS A 334 -15.48 12.92 12.12
CA LYS A 334 -14.72 13.26 10.90
C LYS A 334 -13.69 12.19 10.58
N CYS A 335 -13.29 12.15 9.31
CA CYS A 335 -12.12 11.40 8.88
C CYS A 335 -11.34 12.17 7.81
N PHE A 336 -10.15 11.67 7.51
CA PHE A 336 -9.38 12.12 6.35
C PHE A 336 -9.91 11.46 5.08
N TRP A 337 -9.77 12.15 3.95
CA TRP A 337 -10.20 11.69 2.64
C TRP A 337 -9.14 12.00 1.60
N LEU A 338 -8.91 11.11 0.64
CA LEU A 338 -8.16 11.43 -0.58
C LEU A 338 -9.09 12.10 -1.59
N ASN A 339 -8.64 13.23 -2.14
CA ASN A 339 -9.39 13.99 -3.14
C ASN A 339 -9.55 13.15 -4.43
N ALA A 340 -10.77 13.08 -4.97
CA ALA A 340 -11.04 12.39 -6.23
C ALA A 340 -10.30 13.02 -7.43
N SER A 341 -10.01 14.33 -7.39
CA SER A 341 -9.16 15.00 -8.39
C SER A 341 -7.73 14.47 -8.36
N TYR A 342 -7.15 14.30 -7.18
CA TYR A 342 -5.82 13.74 -6.99
C TYR A 342 -5.79 12.27 -7.45
N MET A 343 -6.75 11.47 -6.96
CA MET A 343 -6.84 10.06 -7.30
C MET A 343 -7.07 9.80 -8.79
N LYS A 344 -7.73 10.70 -9.52
CA LYS A 344 -7.83 10.60 -10.99
C LYS A 344 -6.44 10.51 -11.62
N THR A 345 -5.58 11.50 -11.34
CA THR A 345 -4.23 11.58 -11.93
C THR A 345 -3.36 10.41 -11.49
N GLU A 346 -3.42 10.06 -10.20
CA GLU A 346 -2.66 8.94 -9.66
C GLU A 346 -3.03 7.59 -10.27
N ILE A 347 -4.33 7.34 -10.48
CA ILE A 347 -4.82 6.11 -11.12
C ILE A 347 -4.40 6.06 -12.60
N GLU A 348 -4.53 7.18 -13.32
CA GLU A 348 -4.10 7.27 -14.72
C GLU A 348 -2.60 6.95 -14.86
N MET A 349 -1.75 7.48 -13.97
CA MET A 349 -0.31 7.18 -13.96
C MET A 349 -0.01 5.72 -13.58
N ALA A 350 -0.71 5.16 -12.59
CA ALA A 350 -0.50 3.78 -12.16
C ALA A 350 -0.86 2.76 -13.26
N ILE A 351 -1.94 2.99 -14.00
CA ILE A 351 -2.33 2.14 -15.15
C ILE A 351 -1.31 2.26 -16.29
N ALA A 352 -0.89 3.49 -16.62
CA ALA A 352 0.08 3.72 -17.69
C ALA A 352 1.44 3.07 -17.40
N THR A 353 1.91 3.13 -16.15
CA THR A 353 3.17 2.50 -15.72
C THR A 353 3.14 0.98 -15.88
N HIS A 354 2.01 0.34 -15.56
CA HIS A 354 1.85 -1.10 -15.76
C HIS A 354 1.86 -1.49 -17.24
N SER A 355 1.36 -0.63 -18.13
CA SER A 355 1.29 -0.91 -19.58
C SER A 355 2.63 -0.78 -20.30
N HIS A 356 3.65 -0.21 -19.63
CA HIS A 356 4.97 0.08 -20.19
C HIS A 356 6.11 -0.76 -19.60
N ASN A 357 5.80 -1.62 -18.62
CA ASN A 357 6.70 -2.68 -18.14
C ASN A 357 6.26 -4.01 -18.75
#